data_AF-A0A957VPT8-F1
#
_entry.id   AF-A0A957VPT8-F1
#
_cell.length_a   1.000
_cell.length_b   1.000
_cell.length_c   1.000
_cell.angle_alpha   90.00
_cell.angle_beta   90.00
_cell.angle_gamma   90.00
#
_symmetry.space_group_name_H-M   'P 1'
#
loop_
_entity.id
_entity.type
_entity.pdbx_description
1 polymer ?
#
loop_
_entity_poly.entity_id
_entity_poly.type
_entity_poly.pdbx_seq_one_letter_code
_entity_poly.pdbx_strand_id
1 'polypeptide(L)' 'KGIEQGFEQGREEGREEGVLQTLERLLQLRFGELPQRIRARLADYNLAQLNAAFDLAAEVNDLDDFVTKLSDLDG' A
#
# COMPACT_ATOMS: atom_id res chain seq x y z
N LYS A 1 22.09 -19.89 11.07
CA LYS A 1 20.62 -19.91 10.89
C LYS A 1 19.95 -18.56 11.21
N GLY A 2 20.36 -17.80 12.22
CA GLY A 2 19.76 -16.47 12.47
C GLY A 2 20.03 -15.41 11.40
N ILE A 3 21.18 -15.45 10.72
CA ILE A 3 21.57 -14.46 9.71
C ILE A 3 20.75 -14.59 8.42
N GLU A 4 20.47 -15.82 7.99
CA GLU A 4 19.66 -16.10 6.78
C GLU A 4 18.22 -15.60 6.97
N GLN A 5 17.63 -15.87 8.14
CA GLN A 5 16.28 -15.40 8.49
C GLN A 5 16.21 -13.87 8.55
N GLY A 6 17.22 -13.20 9.11
CA GLY A 6 17.27 -11.73 9.15
C GLY A 6 17.39 -11.08 7.77
N PHE A 7 18.12 -11.69 6.83
CA PHE A 7 18.21 -11.18 5.46
C PHE A 7 16.90 -11.36 4.69
N GLU A 8 16.23 -12.50 4.87
CA GLU A 8 14.94 -12.77 4.23
C GLU A 8 13.86 -11.82 4.74
N GLN A 9 13.78 -11.60 6.05
CA GLN A 9 12.84 -10.66 6.66
C GLN A 9 13.12 -9.22 6.22
N GLY A 10 14.37 -8.76 6.24
CA GLY A 10 14.71 -7.41 5.77
C GLY A 10 14.46 -7.18 4.27
N ARG A 11 14.53 -8.24 3.45
CA ARG A 11 14.18 -8.17 2.03
C ARG A 11 12.66 -8.08 1.82
N GLU A 12 11.87 -8.74 2.67
CA GLU A 12 10.41 -8.66 2.65
C GLU A 12 9.93 -7.28 3.11
N GLU A 13 10.42 -6.81 4.27
CA GLU A 13 10.14 -5.47 4.81
C GLU A 13 10.48 -4.37 3.79
N GLY A 14 11.67 -4.43 3.19
CA GLY A 14 12.08 -3.45 2.17
C GLY A 14 11.24 -3.48 0.88
N ARG A 15 10.58 -4.61 0.57
CA ARG A 15 9.63 -4.68 -0.56
C ARG A 15 8.31 -4.04 -0.18
N GLU A 16 7.79 -4.32 1.01
CA GLU A 16 6.54 -3.74 1.50
C GLU A 16 6.65 -2.22 1.61
N GLU A 17 7.73 -1.71 2.22
CA GLU A 17 8.00 -0.26 2.30
C GLU A 17 8.10 0.38 0.91
N GLY A 18 8.77 -0.28 -0.03
CA GLY A 18 8.94 0.23 -1.39
C GLY A 18 7.61 0.32 -2.16
N VAL A 19 6.74 -0.68 -2.04
CA VAL A 19 5.41 -0.66 -2.66
C VAL A 19 4.53 0.38 -1.99
N LEU A 20 4.52 0.47 -0.66
CA LEU A 20 3.77 1.46 0.10
C LEU A 20 4.13 2.89 -0.31
N GLN A 21 5.42 3.23 -0.33
CA GLN A 21 5.87 4.58 -0.73
C GLN A 21 5.46 4.93 -2.17
N THR A 22 5.56 3.96 -3.07
CA THR A 22 5.18 4.15 -4.48
C THR A 22 3.67 4.33 -4.62
N LEU A 23 2.88 3.56 -3.88
CA LEU A 23 1.43 3.66 -3.82
C LEU A 23 0.98 5.02 -3.27
N GLU A 24 1.54 5.47 -2.15
CA GLU A 24 1.24 6.79 -1.59
C GLU A 24 1.55 7.90 -2.59
N ARG A 25 2.68 7.80 -3.31
CA ARG A 25 3.04 8.76 -4.35
C ARG A 25 2.08 8.74 -5.53
N LEU A 26 1.65 7.56 -5.99
CA LEU A 26 0.65 7.42 -7.04
C LEU A 26 -0.67 8.09 -6.64
N LEU A 27 -1.18 7.77 -5.44
CA LEU A 27 -2.41 8.35 -4.91
C LEU A 27 -2.29 9.88 -4.80
N GLN A 28 -1.14 10.39 -4.35
CA GLN A 28 -0.91 11.83 -4.28
C GLN A 28 -0.90 12.51 -5.65
N LEU A 29 -0.26 11.89 -6.64
CA LEU A 29 -0.19 12.43 -8.00
C LEU A 29 -1.57 12.43 -8.68
N ARG A 30 -2.40 11.43 -8.41
CA ARG A 30 -3.72 11.28 -9.02
C ARG A 30 -4.80 12.11 -8.33
N PHE A 31 -4.82 12.11 -7.01
CA PHE A 31 -5.94 12.59 -6.21
C PHE A 31 -5.59 13.78 -5.31
N GLY A 32 -4.33 14.22 -5.28
CA GLY A 32 -3.88 15.33 -4.45
C GLY A 32 -3.51 14.89 -3.03
N GLU A 33 -3.73 15.73 -2.02
CA GLU A 33 -3.30 15.41 -0.66
C GLU A 33 -3.97 14.14 -0.13
N LEU A 34 -3.14 13.14 0.19
CA LEU A 34 -3.60 11.87 0.76
C LEU A 34 -3.85 12.02 2.27
N PRO A 35 -5.10 11.85 2.76
CA PRO A 35 -5.43 11.95 4.18
C PRO A 35 -4.65 10.95 5.04
N GLN A 36 -4.26 11.39 6.25
CA GLN A 36 -3.47 10.58 7.19
C GLN A 36 -4.13 9.23 7.54
N ARG A 37 -5.47 9.17 7.59
CA ARG A 37 -6.21 7.92 7.85
C ARG A 37 -5.95 6.85 6.79
N ILE A 38 -5.77 7.25 5.52
CA ILE A 38 -5.52 6.31 4.43
C ILE A 38 -4.08 5.84 4.49
N ARG A 39 -3.14 6.75 4.76
CA ARG A 39 -1.71 6.40 4.95
C ARG A 39 -1.52 5.38 6.07
N ALA A 40 -2.12 5.64 7.23
CA ALA A 40 -2.06 4.74 8.38
C ALA A 40 -2.62 3.35 8.02
N ARG A 41 -3.75 3.30 7.30
CA ARG A 41 -4.36 2.04 6.88
C ARG A 41 -3.48 1.25 5.90
N LEU A 42 -2.89 1.92 4.91
CA LEU A 42 -1.99 1.27 3.94
C LEU A 42 -0.70 0.79 4.60
N ALA A 43 -0.24 1.43 5.68
CA ALA A 43 0.95 1.02 6.42
C ALA A 43 0.77 -0.33 7.13
N ASP A 44 -0.47 -0.75 7.41
CA ASP A 44 -0.78 -2.03 8.03
C ASP A 44 -0.95 -3.17 7.01
N TYR A 45 -0.83 -2.88 5.70
CA TYR A 45 -1.03 -3.85 4.64
C TYR A 45 0.22 -4.67 4.35
N ASN A 46 0.03 -5.98 4.14
CA ASN A 46 1.09 -6.82 3.61
C ASN A 46 1.33 -6.57 2.12
N LEU A 47 2.41 -7.14 1.58
CA LEU A 47 2.78 -7.01 0.18
C LEU A 47 1.64 -7.33 -0.82
N ALA A 48 0.83 -8.35 -0.57
CA ALA A 48 -0.26 -8.72 -1.48
C ALA A 48 -1.38 -7.67 -1.49
N GLN A 49 -1.77 -7.19 -0.32
CA GLN A 49 -2.76 -6.12 -0.16
C GLN A 49 -2.26 -4.81 -0.76
N LEU A 50 -0.98 -4.47 -0.59
CA LEU A 50 -0.37 -3.29 -1.19
C LEU A 50 -0.38 -3.34 -2.73
N ASN A 51 -0.09 -4.50 -3.33
CA ASN A 51 -0.17 -4.66 -4.78
C ASN A 51 -1.63 -4.56 -5.27
N ALA A 52 -2.58 -5.19 -4.59
CA ALA A 52 -4.01 -5.06 -4.94
C ALA A 52 -4.51 -3.61 -4.81
N ALA A 53 -4.07 -2.89 -3.78
CA ALA A 53 -4.36 -1.47 -3.62
C ALA A 53 -3.70 -0.62 -4.71
N PHE A 54 -2.53 -1.00 -5.23
CA PHE A 54 -1.90 -0.34 -6.37
C PHE A 54 -2.74 -0.49 -7.65
N ASP A 55 -3.17 -1.70 -7.97
CA ASP A 55 -4.03 -1.96 -9.13
C ASP A 55 -5.36 -1.19 -9.00
N LEU A 56 -5.96 -1.23 -7.80
CA LEU A 56 -7.17 -0.45 -7.50
C LEU A 56 -6.96 1.05 -7.69
N ALA A 57 -5.84 1.59 -7.18
CA ALA A 57 -5.48 2.99 -7.34
C ALA A 57 -5.25 3.37 -8.81
N ALA A 58 -4.94 2.41 -9.70
CA ALA A 58 -4.81 2.60 -11.14
C ALA A 58 -6.18 2.63 -11.87
N GLU A 59 -7.19 1.93 -11.35
CA GLU A 59 -8.50 1.80 -11.98
C GLU A 59 -9.53 2.87 -11.59
N VAL A 60 -9.53 3.29 -10.33
CA VAL A 60 -10.52 4.24 -9.79
C VAL A 60 -10.27 5.68 -10.26
N ASN A 61 -11.32 6.48 -10.35
CA ASN A 61 -11.24 7.86 -10.88
C ASN A 61 -11.04 8.92 -9.81
N ASP A 62 -11.35 8.60 -8.55
CA ASP A 62 -11.28 9.52 -7.42
C ASP A 62 -10.94 8.77 -6.11
N LEU A 63 -10.60 9.55 -5.09
CA LEU A 63 -10.17 9.03 -3.80
C LEU A 63 -11.30 8.38 -3.00
N ASP A 64 -12.55 8.82 -3.18
CA ASP A 64 -13.68 8.28 -2.43
C ASP A 64 -14.03 6.86 -2.93
N ASP A 65 -14.00 6.62 -4.24
CA ASP A 65 -14.13 5.28 -4.83
C ASP A 65 -12.97 4.37 -4.41
N PHE A 66 -11.74 4.89 -4.39
CA PHE A 66 -10.58 4.18 -3.85
C PHE A 66 -10.82 3.71 -2.42
N VAL A 67 -11.19 4.62 -1.51
CA VAL A 67 -11.41 4.32 -0.09
C VAL A 67 -12.55 3.32 0.12
N THR A 68 -13.61 3.44 -0.67
CA THR A 68 -14.75 2.54 -0.59
C THR A 68 -14.32 1.11 -0.89
N LYS A 69 -13.67 0.90 -2.04
CA LYS A 69 -13.19 -0.42 -2.48
C LYS A 69 -12.01 -0.95 -1.67
N LEU A 70 -11.22 -0.07 -1.05
CA LEU A 70 -10.18 -0.45 -0.11
C LEU A 70 -10.75 -1.29 1.05
N SER A 71 -12.01 -1.06 1.43
CA SER A 71 -12.73 -1.79 2.50
C SER A 71 -12.92 -3.27 2.19
N ASP A 72 -12.92 -3.63 0.91
CA ASP A 72 -13.04 -5.02 0.47
C ASP A 72 -11.71 -5.79 0.61
N LEU A 73 -10.57 -5.08 0.76
CA LEU A 73 -9.23 -5.66 0.93
C LEU A 73 -8.84 -5.89 2.40
N ASP A 74 -9.65 -5.41 3.35
CA ASP A 74 -9.45 -5.61 4.79
C ASP A 74 -9.97 -6.98 5.29
N GLY A 75 -10.71 -7.72 4.45
CA GLY A 75 -11.29 -9.03 4.75
C GLY A 75 -10.43 -10.20 4.29
#